data_AF-A0A969HRG7-F1
#
_entry.id   AF-A0A969HRG7-F1
#
_cell.length_a   1.000
_cell.length_b   1.000
_cell.length_c   1.000
_cell.angle_alpha   90.00
_cell.angle_beta   90.00
_cell.angle_gamma   90.00
#
_symmetry.space_group_name_H-M   'P 1'
#
loop_
_entity.id
_entity.type
_entity.pdbx_description
1 polymer ?
#
loop_
_entity_poly.entity_id
_entity_poly.type
_entity_poly.pdbx_seq_one_letter_code
_entity_poly.pdbx_strand_id
1 'polypeptide(L)' 'MIEAANNILEFTDGIDYERFVRDKILQFAVVKNFEIVGEAAYHLSKELRDKTKNQIEWQKVIAFRHILVHD' A
#
# COMPACT_ATOMS: atom_id res chain seq x y z
N MET A 1 7.98 -4.81 -2.55
CA MET A 1 7.62 -3.59 -1.79
C MET A 1 7.95 -2.33 -2.58
N ILE A 2 9.23 -2.04 -2.88
CA ILE A 2 9.63 -0.81 -3.60
C ILE A 2 8.94 -0.69 -4.96
N GLU A 3 8.96 -1.75 -5.77
CA GLU A 3 8.26 -1.77 -7.07
C GLU A 3 6.76 -1.46 -6.93
N ALA A 4 6.07 -2.11 -5.99
CA ALA A 4 4.65 -1.86 -5.77
C ALA A 4 4.36 -0.43 -5.30
N ALA A 5 5.22 0.14 -4.46
CA ALA A 5 5.11 1.55 -4.06
C ALA A 5 5.33 2.49 -5.25
N ASN A 6 6.32 2.20 -6.10
CA ASN A 6 6.58 2.98 -7.31
C ASN A 6 5.41 2.89 -8.31
N ASN A 7 4.83 1.72 -8.50
CA ASN A 7 3.64 1.54 -9.35
C ASN A 7 2.48 2.42 -8.87
N ILE A 8 2.23 2.50 -7.56
CA ILE A 8 1.18 3.37 -7.02
C ILE A 8 1.45 4.83 -7.39
N LEU A 9 2.69 5.29 -7.21
CA LEU A 9 3.08 6.66 -7.55
C LEU A 9 2.94 6.93 -9.06
N GLU A 10 3.39 6.00 -9.90
CA GLU A 10 3.31 6.12 -11.37
C GLU A 10 1.85 6.14 -11.85
N PHE A 11 1.01 5.22 -11.35
CA PHE A 11 -0.38 5.11 -11.80
C PHE A 11 -1.25 6.30 -11.36
N THR A 12 -0.86 6.97 -10.27
CA THR A 12 -1.60 8.10 -9.72
C THR A 12 -1.00 9.46 -10.12
N ASP A 13 0.12 9.49 -10.84
CA ASP A 13 0.74 10.74 -11.30
C ASP A 13 -0.19 11.51 -12.25
N GLY A 14 -0.44 12.77 -11.94
CA GLY A 14 -1.35 13.62 -12.70
C GLY A 14 -2.83 13.19 -12.71
N ILE A 15 -3.22 12.22 -11.87
CA ILE A 15 -4.62 11.77 -11.75
C ILE A 15 -5.32 12.54 -10.63
N ASP A 16 -6.38 13.26 -10.97
CA ASP A 16 -7.26 13.88 -9.98
C ASP A 16 -8.20 12.86 -9.32
N TYR A 17 -8.81 13.27 -8.21
CA TYR A 17 -9.68 12.41 -7.44
C TYR A 17 -10.89 11.94 -8.25
N GLU A 18 -11.52 12.84 -9.01
CA GLU A 18 -12.70 12.59 -9.82
C GLU A 18 -12.45 11.53 -10.90
N ARG A 19 -11.27 11.56 -11.53
CA ARG A 19 -10.84 10.55 -12.49
C ARG A 19 -10.54 9.24 -11.79
N PHE A 20 -9.84 9.27 -10.66
CA PHE A 20 -9.53 8.07 -9.89
C PHE A 20 -10.79 7.29 -9.50
N VAL A 21 -11.80 7.96 -8.92
CA VAL A 21 -13.04 7.30 -8.45
C VAL A 21 -13.90 6.72 -9.57
N ARG A 22 -13.76 7.22 -10.81
CA ARG A 22 -14.48 6.70 -11.98
C ARG A 22 -13.73 5.56 -12.69
N ASP A 23 -12.41 5.48 -12.52
CA ASP A 23 -11.58 4.46 -13.15
C ASP A 23 -11.40 3.25 -12.23
N LYS A 24 -12.25 2.23 -12.44
CA LYS A 24 -12.20 0.99 -11.64
C LYS A 24 -10.91 0.21 -11.87
N ILE A 25 -10.34 0.25 -13.07
CA ILE A 25 -9.11 -0.51 -13.37
C ILE A 25 -7.96 0.11 -12.57
N LEU A 26 -7.86 1.43 -12.57
CA LEU A 26 -6.87 2.16 -11.78
C LEU A 26 -7.04 1.88 -10.28
N GLN A 27 -8.27 1.92 -9.76
CA GLN A 27 -8.55 1.58 -8.36
C GLN A 27 -8.07 0.18 -8.02
N PHE A 28 -8.42 -0.83 -8.81
CA PHE A 28 -7.97 -2.21 -8.58
C PHE A 28 -6.45 -2.34 -8.67
N ALA A 29 -5.80 -1.65 -9.60
CA ALA A 29 -4.35 -1.64 -9.72
C ALA A 29 -3.68 -1.04 -8.47
N VAL A 30 -4.19 0.09 -7.95
CA VAL A 30 -3.68 0.72 -6.73
C VAL A 30 -3.91 -0.16 -5.51
N VAL A 31 -5.12 -0.68 -5.32
CA VAL A 31 -5.46 -1.59 -4.22
C VAL A 31 -4.53 -2.80 -4.22
N LYS A 32 -4.30 -3.42 -5.39
CA LYS A 32 -3.44 -4.59 -5.47
C LYS A 32 -2.00 -4.29 -5.06
N ASN A 33 -1.48 -3.14 -5.44
CA ASN A 33 -0.12 -2.75 -5.04
C ASN A 33 -0.03 -2.45 -3.53
N PHE A 34 -1.07 -1.87 -2.93
CA PHE A 34 -1.11 -1.70 -1.47
C PHE A 34 -1.14 -3.03 -0.71
N GLU A 35 -1.88 -4.04 -1.20
CA GLU A 35 -1.83 -5.40 -0.64
C GLU A 35 -0.40 -5.97 -0.65
N ILE A 36 0.31 -5.82 -1.77
CA ILE A 36 1.70 -6.31 -1.93
C ILE A 36 2.64 -5.58 -0.96
N VAL A 37 2.47 -4.27 -0.76
CA VAL A 37 3.24 -3.50 0.23
C VAL A 37 2.97 -4.02 1.64
N GLY A 38 1.70 -4.22 2.01
CA GLY A 38 1.31 -4.78 3.29
C GLY A 38 1.90 -6.16 3.54
N GLU A 39 1.85 -7.06 2.54
CA GLU A 39 2.39 -8.42 2.65
C GLU A 39 3.90 -8.43 2.84
N ALA A 40 4.60 -7.63 2.05
CA ALA A 40 6.04 -7.47 2.21
C ALA A 40 6.38 -6.90 3.60
N ALA A 41 5.59 -5.97 4.14
CA ALA A 41 5.80 -5.41 5.48
C ALA A 41 5.59 -6.45 6.60
N TYR A 42 4.64 -7.37 6.41
CA TYR A 42 4.39 -8.48 7.34
C TYR A 42 5.55 -9.47 7.38
N HIS A 43 6.24 -9.68 6.26
CA HIS A 43 7.40 -10.56 6.19
C HIS A 43 8.72 -9.95 6.71
N LEU A 44 8.77 -8.64 6.99
CA LEU A 44 9.95 -8.04 7.62
C LEU A 44 10.23 -8.66 8.99
N SER A 45 11.49 -8.70 9.40
CA SER A 45 11.84 -9.20 10.73
C SER A 45 11.25 -8.30 11.82
N LYS A 46 10.88 -8.91 12.95
CA LYS A 46 10.38 -8.15 14.10
C LYS A 46 11.42 -7.13 14.58
N GLU A 47 12.69 -7.51 14.60
CA GLU A 47 13.80 -6.63 14.97
C GLU A 47 13.85 -5.37 14.11
N LEU A 48 13.76 -5.50 12.78
CA LEU A 48 13.77 -4.36 11.87
C LEU A 48 12.58 -3.44 12.14
N ARG A 49 11.39 -4.02 12.29
CA ARG A 49 10.17 -3.26 12.57
C ARG A 49 10.25 -2.53 13.91
N ASP A 50 10.76 -3.19 14.95
CA ASP A 50 10.91 -2.59 16.28
C ASP A 50 11.96 -1.47 16.27
N LYS A 51 13.06 -1.64 15.53
CA LYS A 51 14.11 -0.62 15.38
C LYS A 51 13.63 0.63 14.64
N THR A 52 12.69 0.48 13.71
CA THR A 52 12.18 1.56 12.85
C THR A 52 10.77 2.02 13.21
N LYS A 53 10.20 1.54 14.33
CA LYS A 53 8.81 1.83 14.75
C LYS A 53 8.50 3.32 14.97
N ASN A 54 9.52 4.14 15.24
CA ASN A 54 9.37 5.59 15.42
C ASN A 54 9.34 6.35 14.08
N GLN A 55 9.72 5.69 12.99
CA GLN A 55 9.73 6.25 11.63
C GLN A 55 8.54 5.74 10.82
N ILE A 56 8.17 4.46 11.02
CA ILE A 56 7.16 3.78 10.22
C ILE A 56 6.19 3.03 11.14
N GLU A 57 4.89 3.29 10.95
CA GLU A 57 3.80 2.63 11.65
C GLU A 57 3.50 1.24 11.05
N TRP A 58 4.42 0.28 11.24
CA TRP A 58 4.34 -1.03 10.60
C TRP A 58 3.01 -1.78 10.83
N GLN A 59 2.42 -1.64 12.02
CA GLN A 59 1.14 -2.27 12.33
C GLN A 59 0.01 -1.74 11.42
N LYS A 60 -0.02 -0.43 11.16
CA LYS A 60 -1.00 0.17 10.24
C LYS A 60 -0.76 -0.30 8.82
N VAL A 61 0.49 -0.32 8.36
CA VAL A 61 0.86 -0.78 6.99
C VAL A 61 0.44 -2.24 6.78
N ILE A 62 0.66 -3.11 7.77
CA ILE A 62 0.29 -4.53 7.72
C ILE A 62 -1.23 -4.71 7.77
N ALA A 63 -1.93 -3.97 8.62
CA ALA A 63 -3.38 -4.05 8.80
C ALA A 63 -4.16 -3.50 7.61
N PHE A 64 -3.55 -2.59 6.84
CA PHE A 64 -4.21 -1.95 5.69
C PHE A 64 -4.72 -2.94 4.64
N ARG A 65 -4.06 -4.10 4.48
CA ARG A 65 -4.56 -5.17 3.61
C ARG A 65 -5.98 -5.61 3.98
N HIS A 66 -6.30 -5.66 5.27
CA HIS A 66 -7.56 -6.23 5.74
C HIS A 66 -8.70 -5.27 5.45
N ILE A 67 -8.45 -3.97 5.59
CA ILE A 67 -9.41 -2.92 5.27
C ILE A 67 -9.72 -2.97 3.77
N LEU A 68 -8.70 -3.05 2.90
CA LEU A 68 -8.89 -3.01 1.45
C LEU A 68 -9.62 -4.23 0.86
N VAL A 69 -9.66 -5.35 1.58
CA VAL A 69 -10.20 -6.63 1.07
C VAL A 69 -11.56 -6.97 1.69
N HIS A 70 -11.88 -6.42 2.87
CA HIS A 70 -13.09 -6.77 3.62
C HIS A 70 -14.12 -5.65 3.78
N ASP A 71 -13.73 -4.38 3.65
CA ASP A 71 -14.61 -3.21 3.73
C ASP A 71 -14.63 -2.42 2.40
#